data_AF-A0AAX0PXN1-F1
#
_entry.id   AF-A0AAX0PXN1-F1
#
_cell.length_a   1.000
_cell.length_b   1.000
_cell.length_c   1.000
_cell.angle_alpha   90.00
_cell.angle_beta   90.00
_cell.angle_gamma   90.00
#
_symmetry.space_group_name_H-M   'P 1'
#
loop_
_entity.id
_entity.type
_entity.pdbx_description
1 polymer ?
#
loop_
_entity_poly.entity_id
_entity_poly.type
_entity_poly.pdbx_seq_one_letter_code
_entity_poly.pdbx_strand_id
1 'polypeptide(L)' 'WKLLLTPASHLNYEVFRKWTNFSYLATATDVVDALLGIDPELKQTYAVMNQLRETIKTRDWPNYNQAFHHLQGC' A
#
# COMPACT_ATOMS: atom_id res chain seq x y z
N TRP A 1 -6.83 -8.00 3.85
CA TRP A 1 -7.43 -7.37 2.66
C TRP A 1 -7.87 -5.92 2.86
N LYS A 2 -8.77 -5.57 3.82
CA LYS A 2 -9.20 -4.16 4.03
C LYS A 2 -8.04 -3.17 4.28
N LEU A 3 -6.97 -3.61 4.94
CA LEU A 3 -5.77 -2.80 5.17
C LEU A 3 -5.04 -2.41 3.88
N LEU A 4 -4.96 -3.31 2.89
CA LEU A 4 -4.32 -3.04 1.59
C LEU A 4 -5.10 -1.99 0.77
N LEU A 5 -6.38 -1.80 1.10
CA LEU A 5 -7.21 -0.77 0.47
C LEU A 5 -7.10 0.57 1.20
N THR A 6 -6.42 0.65 2.33
CA THR A 6 -6.21 1.89 3.07
C THR A 6 -4.98 2.59 2.52
N PRO A 7 -5.05 3.92 2.21
CA PRO A 7 -3.89 4.66 1.75
C PRO A 7 -2.74 4.54 2.76
N ALA A 8 -1.49 4.43 2.30
CA ALA A 8 -0.34 4.39 3.20
C ALA A 8 -0.28 5.59 4.16
N SER A 9 -0.76 6.76 3.72
CA SER A 9 -0.90 7.97 4.53
C SER A 9 -1.91 7.86 5.68
N HIS A 10 -2.78 6.84 5.65
CA HIS A 10 -3.83 6.61 6.64
C HIS A 10 -3.62 5.30 7.41
N LEU A 11 -2.49 4.61 7.16
CA LEU A 11 -2.03 3.53 8.02
C LEU A 11 -1.63 4.12 9.37
N ASN A 12 -2.14 3.51 10.43
CA ASN A 12 -1.92 4.00 11.78
C ASN A 12 -0.65 3.35 12.36
N TYR A 13 0.35 4.19 12.62
CA TYR A 13 1.65 3.81 13.19
C TYR A 13 1.63 3.72 14.72
N GLU A 14 0.61 4.26 15.37
CA GLU A 14 0.55 4.41 16.83
C GLU A 14 -0.41 3.41 17.48
N VAL A 15 -1.37 2.90 16.71
CA VAL A 15 -2.38 1.97 17.22
C VAL A 15 -1.93 0.53 16.99
N PHE A 16 -1.31 -0.01 18.03
CA PHE A 16 -1.01 -1.44 18.15
C PHE A 16 -2.30 -2.22 18.40
N ARG A 17 -2.60 -3.17 17.52
CA ARG A 17 -3.75 -4.08 17.67
C ARG A 17 -3.31 -5.52 17.54
N LYS A 18 -4.10 -6.41 18.15
CA LYS A 18 -3.94 -7.86 17.96
C LYS A 18 -4.65 -8.23 16.66
N TRP A 19 -3.88 -8.66 15.67
CA TRP A 19 -4.41 -9.03 14.36
C TRP A 19 -4.60 -10.52 14.26
N THR A 20 -5.67 -10.96 13.59
CA THR A 20 -5.89 -12.37 13.29
C THR A 20 -4.72 -12.86 12.44
N ASN A 21 -3.98 -13.86 12.95
CA ASN A 21 -2.75 -14.46 12.40
C ASN A 21 -1.41 -13.80 12.81
N PHE A 22 -1.41 -12.73 13.61
CA PHE A 22 -0.19 -12.21 14.22
C PHE A 22 -0.21 -12.45 15.73
N SER A 23 0.73 -13.27 16.20
CA SER A 23 0.85 -13.66 17.62
C SER A 23 1.21 -12.49 18.54
N TYR A 24 1.67 -11.38 17.95
CA TYR A 24 2.15 -10.18 18.63
C TYR A 24 1.29 -8.95 18.31
N LEU A 25 1.35 -7.95 19.19
CA LEU A 25 0.79 -6.63 18.93
C LEU A 25 1.57 -5.98 17.79
N ALA A 26 0.89 -5.71 16.67
CA ALA A 26 1.49 -5.15 15.49
C ALA A 26 0.72 -3.90 15.06
N THR A 27 1.42 -2.92 14.51
CA THR A 27 0.75 -1.75 13.91
C THR A 27 0.09 -2.16 12.60
N ALA A 28 -0.83 -1.33 12.09
CA ALA A 28 -1.41 -1.57 10.77
C ALA A 28 -0.33 -1.59 9.68
N THR A 29 0.72 -0.77 9.85
CA THR A 29 1.88 -0.72 8.97
C THR A 29 2.67 -2.03 8.99
N ASP A 30 3.03 -2.55 10.18
CA ASP A 30 3.80 -3.80 10.29
C ASP A 30 3.08 -4.99 9.66
N VAL A 31 1.75 -5.04 9.81
CA VAL A 31 0.93 -6.09 9.19
C VAL A 31 0.89 -5.94 7.68
N VAL A 32 0.76 -4.71 7.18
CA VAL A 32 0.82 -4.44 5.73
C VAL A 32 2.20 -4.80 5.18
N ASP A 33 3.28 -4.37 5.82
CA ASP A 33 4.65 -4.69 5.39
C ASP A 33 4.92 -6.19 5.40
N ALA A 34 4.45 -6.91 6.43
CA ALA A 34 4.54 -8.37 6.48
C ALA A 34 3.76 -9.03 5.32
N LEU A 35 2.57 -8.52 4.98
CA LEU A 35 1.78 -9.03 3.86
C LEU A 35 2.40 -8.72 2.49
N LEU A 36 2.94 -7.51 2.31
CA LEU A 36 3.64 -7.11 1.09
C LEU A 36 5.00 -7.82 0.97
N GLY A 37 5.56 -8.33 2.07
CA GLY A 37 6.76 -9.15 2.07
C GLY A 37 6.55 -10.58 1.56
N ILE A 38 5.30 -11.05 1.47
CA ILE A 38 4.97 -12.40 0.99
C ILE A 38 5.12 -12.49 -0.53
N ASP A 39 4.73 -11.43 -1.23
CA ASP A 39 4.68 -11.41 -2.69
C ASP A 39 5.21 -10.07 -3.24
N PRO A 40 6.33 -10.08 -4.00
CA PRO A 40 6.87 -8.87 -4.61
C PRO A 40 5.91 -8.22 -5.63
N GLU A 41 5.07 -8.99 -6.32
CA GLU A 41 4.08 -8.46 -7.26
C GLU A 41 2.98 -7.68 -6.52
N LEU A 42 2.54 -8.21 -5.38
CA LEU A 42 1.58 -7.54 -4.50
C LEU A 42 2.16 -6.23 -3.94
N LYS A 43 3.44 -6.22 -3.56
CA LYS A 43 4.15 -5.02 -3.11
C LYS A 43 4.17 -3.93 -4.18
N GLN A 44 4.48 -4.31 -5.42
CA GLN A 44 4.54 -3.39 -6.53
C GLN A 44 3.16 -2.83 -6.87
N THR A 45 2.13 -3.68 -6.88
CA THR A 45 0.73 -3.27 -7.08
C THR A 45 0.27 -2.28 -6.00
N TYR A 46 0.59 -2.54 -4.73
CA TYR A 46 0.26 -1.64 -3.62
C TYR A 46 0.94 -0.27 -3.75
N ALA A 47 2.20 -0.23 -4.18
CA ALA A 47 2.94 1.01 -4.43
C ALA A 47 2.29 1.84 -5.55
N VAL A 48 1.97 1.21 -6.70
CA VAL A 48 1.28 1.88 -7.81
C VAL A 48 -0.08 2.40 -7.37
N MET A 49 -0.86 1.62 -6.62
CA MET A 49 -2.16 2.07 -6.09
C MET A 49 -2.06 3.31 -5.21
N ASN A 50 -1.06 3.38 -4.33
CA ASN A 50 -0.86 4.55 -3.48
C ASN A 50 -0.36 5.77 -4.27
N GLN A 51 0.56 5.57 -5.22
CA GLN A 51 1.02 6.64 -6.11
C GLN A 51 -0.13 7.21 -6.94
N LEU A 52 -1.03 6.36 -7.45
CA LEU A 52 -2.24 6.81 -8.14
C LEU A 52 -3.17 7.62 -7.25
N ARG A 53 -3.37 7.19 -5.99
CA ARG A 53 -4.20 7.93 -5.04
C ARG A 53 -3.61 9.30 -4.72
N GLU A 54 -2.30 9.39 -4.55
CA GLU A 54 -1.62 10.67 -4.29
C GLU A 54 -1.68 11.60 -5.49
N THR A 55 -1.36 11.11 -6.69
CA THR A 55 -1.41 11.90 -7.93
C THR A 55 -2.81 12.40 -8.27
N ILE A 56 -3.86 11.59 -8.04
CA ILE A 56 -5.26 12.03 -8.16
C ILE A 56 -5.57 13.13 -7.14
N LYS A 57 -5.11 12.99 -5.89
CA LYS A 57 -5.32 13.98 -4.83
C LYS A 57 -4.62 15.31 -5.13
N THR A 58 -3.41 15.26 -5.68
CA THR A 58 -2.62 16.46 -6.04
C THR A 58 -2.93 16.99 -7.45
N ARG A 59 -3.78 16.31 -8.23
CA ARG A 59 -4.08 16.59 -9.65
C ARG A 59 -2.82 16.60 -10.54
N ASP A 60 -1.83 15.80 -10.18
CA ASP A 60 -0.57 15.67 -10.88
C ASP A 60 -0.68 14.62 -12.00
N TRP A 61 -1.21 15.05 -13.14
CA TRP A 61 -1.43 14.22 -14.33
C TRP A 61 -0.14 13.69 -14.98
N PRO A 62 0.99 14.44 -15.01
CA PRO A 62 2.27 13.91 -15.46
C PRO A 62 2.73 12.67 -14.66
N ASN A 63 2.69 12.74 -13.32
CA ASN A 63 3.08 11.62 -12.47
C ASN A 63 2.04 10.48 -12.47
N TYR A 64 0.76 10.81 -12.69
CA TYR A 64 -0.29 9.82 -12.91
C TYR A 64 0.01 8.93 -14.13
N ASN A 65 0.36 9.54 -15.27
CA ASN A 65 0.67 8.79 -16.49
C ASN A 65 1.93 7.93 -16.34
N GLN A 66 2.95 8.41 -15.61
CA GLN A 66 4.14 7.62 -15.28
C GLN A 66 3.86 6.37 -14.46
N ALA A 67 2.90 6.42 -13.53
CA ALA A 67 2.53 5.27 -12.73
C ALA A 67 2.04 4.08 -13.59
N PHE A 68 1.44 4.34 -14.76
CA PHE A 68 0.99 3.30 -15.69
C PHE A 68 2.07 2.83 -16.66
N HIS A 69 3.12 3.63 -16.90
CA HIS A 69 4.22 3.22 -17.78
C HIS A 69 4.98 1.99 -17.25
N HIS A 70 4.97 1.75 -15.93
CA HIS A 70 5.52 0.53 -15.33
C HIS A 70 4.66 -0.72 -15.54
N LEU A 71 3.42 -0.58 -16.01
CA LEU A 71 2.48 -1.69 -16.27
C LEU A 71 2.43 -2.09 -17.75
N GLN A 72 3.08 -1.36 -18.65
CA GLN A 72 3.05 -1.63 -20.11
C GLN A 72 3.99 -2.76 -20.57
N GLY A 73 4.26 -3.75 -19.71
CA GLY A 73 5.18 -4.86 -19.97
C GLY A 73 4.54 -6.25 -19.99
N CYS A 74 3.24 -6.35 -20.26
CA CYS A 74 2.54 -7.62 -20.53
C CYS A 74 2.10 -7.71 -21.98
#